data_AF-A0A3D2I6R3-F1
#
_entry.id   AF-A0A3D2I6R3-F1
#
_cell.length_a   1.000
_cell.length_b   1.000
_cell.length_c   1.000
_cell.angle_alpha   90.00
_cell.angle_beta   90.00
_cell.angle_gamma   90.00
#
_symmetry.space_group_name_H-M   'P 1'
#
loop_
_entity.id
_entity.type
_entity.pdbx_description
1 polymer ?
#
loop_
_entity_poly.entity_id
_entity_poly.type
_entity_poly.pdbx_seq_one_letter_code
_entity_poly.pdbx_strand_id
1 'polypeptide(L)'
;MDDRNKELTPPPEHAAAPPPEFTLPPELLPPDTALPGEKAAAAGALQAKAAKWKKLAYILVGGSALTASLLLGAPGAAAPDAVPDTGGTPAAYEEYAAGLLHYTIYNDTFSAGGEPLILAQSDVDISALADAPLSLPQPEAPTYGAYQFLGWVARYDTSAGQRWTRVEEPLTAAFAARIKPGEDGVRTLVLRAAWRRTKESRYPWTLRLDDGAAVTECDAAVPMASGGSVYLCAYPEPVRAGYRFTGWLNASGVEVDTLSAADFFARSADGQTDWHAPLPVTLTAQWAQE
;
A
#
# COMPACT_ATOMS: atom_id res chain seq x y z
N MET A 1 39.33 -37.72 -68.26
CA MET A 1 38.67 -38.72 -67.41
C MET A 1 39.48 -38.76 -66.13
N ASP A 2 38.82 -38.38 -65.03
CA ASP A 2 39.03 -38.77 -63.63
C ASP A 2 40.46 -38.60 -63.05
N ASP A 3 40.66 -37.92 -61.94
CA ASP A 3 40.17 -38.37 -60.63
C ASP A 3 39.72 -37.21 -59.73
N ARG A 4 38.45 -37.34 -59.31
CA ARG A 4 37.86 -36.67 -58.16
C ARG A 4 38.20 -37.46 -56.89
N ASN A 5 38.18 -36.73 -55.77
CA ASN A 5 38.13 -37.20 -54.38
C ASN A 5 39.47 -37.39 -53.66
N LYS A 6 39.98 -36.25 -53.15
CA LYS A 6 40.68 -36.20 -51.86
C LYS A 6 39.62 -36.33 -50.75
N GLU A 7 39.53 -37.48 -50.10
CA GLU A 7 38.91 -37.58 -48.77
C GLU A 7 40.02 -37.48 -47.71
N LEU A 8 40.13 -36.29 -47.12
CA LEU A 8 40.77 -36.09 -45.83
C LEU A 8 39.74 -36.47 -44.77
N THR A 9 39.96 -37.60 -44.10
CA THR A 9 39.20 -38.05 -42.94
C THR A 9 39.40 -37.06 -41.78
N PRO A 10 38.35 -36.40 -41.25
CA PRO A 10 38.45 -35.73 -39.95
C PRO A 10 38.42 -36.76 -38.81
N PRO A 11 39.07 -36.48 -37.65
CA PRO A 11 39.11 -37.38 -36.51
C PRO A 11 37.71 -37.56 -35.87
N PRO A 12 37.47 -38.65 -35.13
CA PRO A 12 36.16 -38.94 -34.56
C PRO A 12 35.76 -37.84 -33.56
N GLU A 13 34.64 -37.21 -33.87
CA GLU A 13 33.94 -36.28 -33.01
C GLU A 13 33.51 -37.05 -31.77
N HIS A 14 34.07 -36.71 -30.61
CA HIS A 14 33.47 -37.09 -29.34
C HIS A 14 32.07 -36.48 -29.32
N ALA A 15 31.06 -37.32 -29.59
CA ALA A 15 29.67 -36.99 -29.39
C ALA A 15 29.47 -36.66 -27.91
N ALA A 16 29.56 -35.38 -27.57
CA ALA A 16 29.00 -34.86 -26.34
C ALA A 16 27.49 -35.13 -26.43
N ALA A 17 26.97 -35.93 -25.50
CA ALA A 17 25.55 -36.12 -25.34
C ALA A 17 24.86 -34.75 -25.24
N PRO A 18 23.70 -34.54 -25.88
CA PRO A 18 22.95 -33.31 -25.67
C PRO A 18 22.68 -33.15 -24.17
N PRO A 19 22.76 -31.93 -23.61
CA PRO A 19 22.35 -31.70 -22.24
C PRO A 19 20.88 -32.16 -22.09
N PRO A 20 20.49 -32.74 -20.94
CA PRO A 20 19.12 -33.16 -20.75
C PRO A 20 18.19 -31.97 -20.98
N GLU A 21 17.26 -32.11 -21.94
CA GLU A 21 16.13 -31.22 -22.08
C GLU A 21 15.41 -31.19 -20.72
N PHE A 22 15.46 -30.04 -20.06
CA PHE A 22 14.67 -29.84 -18.86
C PHE A 22 13.23 -29.68 -19.31
N THR A 23 12.49 -30.78 -19.32
CA THR A 23 11.04 -30.78 -19.51
C THR A 23 10.45 -29.91 -18.40
N LEU A 24 9.95 -28.74 -18.75
CA LEU A 24 9.16 -27.91 -17.85
C LEU A 24 7.99 -28.76 -17.33
N PRO A 25 7.63 -28.69 -16.03
CA PRO A 25 6.40 -29.30 -15.56
C PRO A 25 5.22 -28.74 -16.37
N PRO A 26 4.18 -29.54 -16.63
CA PRO A 26 3.04 -29.10 -17.42
C PRO A 26 2.46 -27.82 -16.84
N GLU A 27 2.36 -26.84 -17.72
CA GLU A 27 1.55 -25.63 -17.67
C GLU A 27 0.41 -25.78 -16.64
N LEU A 28 0.62 -25.24 -15.43
CA LEU A 28 -0.49 -24.94 -14.55
C LEU A 28 -1.25 -23.82 -15.23
N LEU A 29 -2.30 -24.22 -15.96
CA LEU A 29 -3.41 -23.37 -16.37
C LEU A 29 -3.70 -22.38 -15.23
N PRO A 30 -3.94 -21.09 -15.53
CA PRO A 30 -4.25 -20.13 -14.49
C PRO A 30 -5.46 -20.65 -13.71
N PRO A 31 -5.43 -20.68 -12.38
CA PRO A 31 -6.69 -20.72 -11.66
C PRO A 31 -7.42 -19.42 -12.05
N ASP A 32 -8.55 -19.56 -12.74
CA ASP A 32 -9.63 -18.56 -12.76
C ASP A 32 -10.20 -18.44 -11.34
N THR A 33 -9.35 -18.01 -10.41
CA THR A 33 -9.74 -17.60 -9.07
C THR A 33 -9.47 -16.12 -9.02
N ALA A 34 -10.49 -15.36 -9.45
CA ALA A 34 -10.64 -14.01 -8.97
C ALA A 34 -10.48 -14.06 -7.44
N LEU A 35 -9.50 -13.31 -6.91
CA LEU A 35 -9.48 -12.99 -5.49
C LEU A 35 -10.87 -12.45 -5.12
N PRO A 36 -11.51 -12.92 -4.03
CA PRO A 36 -12.86 -12.50 -3.72
C PRO A 36 -12.87 -11.00 -3.43
N GLY A 37 -13.51 -10.25 -4.34
CA GLY A 37 -13.91 -8.88 -4.14
C GLY A 37 -12.89 -7.82 -4.52
N GLU A 38 -12.84 -7.43 -5.81
CA GLU A 38 -12.59 -6.00 -6.14
C GLU A 38 -12.94 -5.53 -7.56
N LYS A 39 -13.47 -6.37 -8.47
CA LYS A 39 -13.88 -5.89 -9.81
C LYS A 39 -15.34 -6.13 -10.23
N ALA A 40 -16.16 -6.79 -9.41
CA ALA A 40 -17.59 -6.93 -9.70
C ALA A 40 -18.47 -5.81 -9.10
N ALA A 41 -17.98 -5.07 -8.10
CA ALA A 41 -18.80 -4.07 -7.40
C ALA A 41 -18.86 -2.70 -8.12
N ALA A 42 -17.83 -2.30 -8.86
CA ALA A 42 -17.79 -1.00 -9.53
C ALA A 42 -18.64 -0.93 -10.81
N ALA A 43 -18.81 -2.04 -11.53
CA ALA A 43 -19.65 -2.10 -12.74
C ALA A 43 -21.15 -2.31 -12.42
N GLY A 44 -21.48 -3.02 -11.34
CA GLY A 44 -22.88 -3.24 -10.90
C GLY A 44 -23.50 -2.03 -10.18
N ALA A 45 -22.71 -1.22 -9.47
CA ALA A 45 -23.22 -0.08 -8.70
C ALA A 45 -23.62 1.13 -9.58
N LEU A 46 -23.09 1.25 -10.80
CA LEU A 46 -23.46 2.32 -11.73
C LEU A 46 -24.74 2.03 -12.52
N GLN A 47 -25.09 0.75 -12.76
CA GLN A 47 -26.38 0.39 -13.36
C GLN A 47 -27.52 0.27 -12.34
N ALA A 48 -27.24 -0.06 -11.08
CA ALA A 48 -28.28 -0.19 -10.05
C ALA A 48 -28.82 1.16 -9.54
N LYS A 49 -28.10 2.28 -9.73
CA LYS A 49 -28.53 3.62 -9.30
C LYS A 49 -29.50 4.34 -10.25
N ALA A 50 -29.75 3.81 -11.45
CA ALA A 50 -30.66 4.43 -12.42
C ALA A 50 -32.13 3.93 -12.36
N ALA A 51 -32.43 2.88 -11.58
CA ALA A 51 -33.73 2.20 -11.63
C ALA A 51 -34.66 2.37 -10.41
N LYS A 52 -34.29 3.17 -9.40
CA LYS A 52 -35.11 3.38 -8.18
C LYS A 52 -35.45 4.85 -7.92
N TRP A 53 -35.90 5.56 -8.94
CA TRP A 53 -36.51 6.90 -8.83
C TRP A 53 -37.93 6.91 -9.37
N LYS A 54 -38.77 5.96 -8.94
CA LYS A 54 -40.22 6.08 -9.01
C LYS A 54 -40.81 5.42 -7.77
N LYS A 55 -41.54 6.21 -6.98
CA LYS A 55 -42.30 5.91 -5.74
C LYS A 55 -41.59 6.31 -4.45
N LEU A 56 -41.69 7.58 -4.08
CA LEU A 56 -42.63 8.04 -3.04
C LEU A 56 -42.51 9.57 -2.91
N ALA A 57 -43.51 10.27 -3.43
CA ALA A 57 -43.85 11.62 -3.01
C ALA A 57 -44.92 11.50 -1.92
N TYR A 58 -44.72 12.18 -0.79
CA TYR A 58 -45.64 13.14 -0.15
C TYR A 58 -45.45 13.24 1.38
N ILE A 59 -45.15 14.49 1.80
CA ILE A 59 -45.64 15.22 3.00
C ILE A 59 -45.09 14.81 4.37
N LEU A 60 -44.27 15.69 4.97
CA LEU A 60 -44.76 16.51 6.09
C LEU A 60 -44.02 17.84 6.22
N VAL A 61 -44.82 18.90 6.27
CA VAL A 61 -44.52 20.30 6.50
C VAL A 61 -44.39 20.57 8.00
N GLY A 62 -43.47 21.46 8.37
CA GLY A 62 -43.74 22.45 9.44
C GLY A 62 -42.74 22.50 10.59
N GLY A 63 -42.23 23.71 10.85
CA GLY A 63 -41.91 24.12 12.23
C GLY A 63 -40.55 24.77 12.43
N SER A 64 -40.42 26.04 12.04
CA SER A 64 -39.37 26.97 12.47
C SER A 64 -39.40 27.24 13.98
N ALA A 65 -38.25 27.46 14.62
CA ALA A 65 -38.09 28.48 15.68
C ALA A 65 -36.61 28.77 15.97
N LEU A 66 -36.14 29.93 15.49
CA LEU A 66 -35.02 30.70 16.04
C LEU A 66 -35.33 31.13 17.48
N THR A 67 -34.36 31.06 18.38
CA THR A 67 -34.29 31.99 19.52
C THR A 67 -32.82 32.33 19.82
N ALA A 68 -32.45 33.55 19.47
CA ALA A 68 -31.29 34.25 19.95
C ALA A 68 -31.70 35.02 21.23
N SER A 69 -30.88 34.95 22.27
CA SER A 69 -30.96 35.85 23.43
C SER A 69 -29.59 36.49 23.65
N LEU A 70 -29.53 37.79 23.37
CA LEU A 70 -28.53 38.75 23.82
C LEU A 70 -29.02 39.44 25.11
N LEU A 71 -28.10 40.17 25.76
CA LEU A 71 -28.21 41.12 26.90
C LEU A 71 -27.65 40.52 28.21
N LEU A 72 -26.77 41.14 29.01
CA LEU A 72 -26.24 42.51 29.14
C LEU A 72 -24.92 42.46 29.95
N GLY A 73 -24.05 43.47 29.83
CA GLY A 73 -22.75 43.55 30.51
C GLY A 73 -22.69 44.30 31.85
N ALA A 74 -21.63 43.97 32.61
CA ALA A 74 -20.77 44.77 33.53
C ALA A 74 -21.41 45.57 34.72
N PRO A 75 -20.68 45.90 35.82
CA PRO A 75 -19.23 46.09 35.96
C PRO A 75 -18.56 45.44 37.21
N GLY A 76 -17.22 45.52 37.25
CA GLY A 76 -16.36 44.72 38.14
C GLY A 76 -16.03 45.28 39.52
N ALA A 77 -15.22 44.50 40.24
CA ALA A 77 -14.41 44.92 41.38
C ALA A 77 -13.34 43.85 41.72
N ALA A 78 -12.10 44.32 41.84
CA ALA A 78 -11.00 43.87 42.71
C ALA A 78 -10.57 42.38 42.75
N ALA A 79 -9.32 42.16 42.33
CA ALA A 79 -8.48 41.03 42.74
C ALA A 79 -8.21 41.02 44.26
N PRO A 80 -7.89 39.84 44.81
CA PRO A 80 -6.63 39.76 45.55
C PRO A 80 -5.74 38.62 45.05
N ASP A 81 -4.44 38.89 45.07
CA ASP A 81 -3.33 37.95 44.90
C ASP A 81 -3.51 36.68 45.73
N ALA A 82 -3.41 35.54 45.06
CA ALA A 82 -3.01 34.27 45.67
C ALA A 82 -2.28 33.44 44.61
N VAL A 83 -0.95 33.44 44.66
CA VAL A 83 -0.11 32.42 44.02
C VAL A 83 -0.03 31.25 45.02
N PRO A 84 -0.26 30.00 44.57
CA PRO A 84 0.90 29.12 44.52
C PRO A 84 0.93 28.21 43.29
N ASP A 85 2.15 28.07 42.77
CA ASP A 85 2.72 26.82 42.26
C ASP A 85 1.92 26.06 41.18
N THR A 86 2.00 26.54 39.93
CA THR A 86 1.84 25.66 38.78
C THR A 86 3.18 24.97 38.50
N GLY A 87 3.40 23.86 39.20
CA GLY A 87 4.15 22.75 38.63
C GLY A 87 3.60 22.52 37.22
N GLY A 88 4.41 22.86 36.23
CA GLY A 88 4.06 22.75 34.82
C GLY A 88 4.01 21.28 34.42
N THR A 89 2.94 20.59 34.82
CA THR A 89 2.43 19.44 34.09
C THR A 89 2.03 19.97 32.71
N PRO A 90 2.70 19.57 31.61
CA PRO A 90 2.29 20.00 30.30
C PRO A 90 0.84 19.60 30.07
N ALA A 91 0.10 20.55 29.52
CA ALA A 91 -1.32 20.52 29.26
C ALA A 91 -1.79 19.19 28.64
N ALA A 92 -2.94 18.73 29.14
CA ALA A 92 -3.94 17.95 28.43
C ALA A 92 -3.37 16.95 27.40
N TYR A 93 -3.19 15.72 27.84
CA TYR A 93 -3.33 14.57 26.96
C TYR A 93 -4.67 14.75 26.24
N GLU A 94 -4.62 15.08 24.94
CA GLU A 94 -5.80 15.09 24.09
C GLU A 94 -6.55 13.80 24.36
N GLU A 95 -7.85 13.91 24.61
CA GLU A 95 -8.74 12.78 24.73
C GLU A 95 -8.59 11.95 23.44
N TYR A 96 -7.77 10.89 23.50
CA TYR A 96 -7.56 10.00 22.37
C TYR A 96 -8.94 9.50 21.95
N ALA A 97 -9.18 9.49 20.64
CA ALA A 97 -10.46 9.06 20.10
C ALA A 97 -10.85 7.70 20.71
N ALA A 98 -11.92 7.68 21.50
CA ALA A 98 -12.43 6.46 22.08
C ALA A 98 -12.99 5.55 20.97
N GLY A 99 -12.85 4.23 21.15
CA GLY A 99 -13.43 3.26 20.24
C GLY A 99 -12.51 2.06 19.99
N LEU A 100 -13.01 1.16 19.16
CA LEU A 100 -12.33 -0.09 18.81
C LEU A 100 -11.54 0.08 17.50
N LEU A 101 -10.32 -0.43 17.49
CA LEU A 101 -9.50 -0.59 16.30
C LEU A 101 -9.46 -2.07 15.92
N HIS A 102 -10.08 -2.41 14.79
CA HIS A 102 -9.87 -3.69 14.11
C HIS A 102 -8.62 -3.60 13.25
N TYR A 103 -7.64 -4.48 13.48
CA TYR A 103 -6.43 -4.53 12.68
C TYR A 103 -6.17 -5.91 12.09
N THR A 104 -5.63 -5.93 10.88
CA THR A 104 -5.11 -7.14 10.21
C THR A 104 -3.71 -6.87 9.69
N ILE A 105 -2.77 -7.76 9.99
CA ILE A 105 -1.36 -7.66 9.60
C ILE A 105 -1.03 -8.76 8.59
N TYR A 106 -0.87 -8.38 7.32
CA TYR A 106 -0.44 -9.27 6.25
C TYR A 106 1.08 -9.24 6.10
N ASN A 107 1.68 -10.42 6.00
CA ASN A 107 3.10 -10.54 5.68
C ASN A 107 3.41 -10.26 4.20
N ASP A 108 2.38 -10.10 3.35
CA ASP A 108 2.51 -9.99 1.89
C ASP A 108 3.41 -11.07 1.26
N THR A 109 3.23 -12.27 1.79
CA THR A 109 3.74 -13.53 1.25
C THR A 109 2.59 -14.54 1.21
N PHE A 110 2.83 -15.69 0.60
CA PHE A 110 1.93 -16.82 0.70
C PHE A 110 2.35 -17.74 1.86
N SER A 111 1.36 -18.27 2.55
CA SER A 111 1.50 -19.41 3.45
C SER A 111 1.85 -20.68 2.66
N ALA A 112 2.19 -21.76 3.37
CA ALA A 112 2.44 -23.07 2.74
C ALA A 112 1.23 -23.60 1.95
N GLY A 113 0.01 -23.15 2.28
CA GLY A 113 -1.23 -23.50 1.57
C GLY A 113 -1.53 -22.64 0.34
N GLY A 114 -0.70 -21.64 0.03
CA GLY A 114 -0.93 -20.72 -1.10
C GLY A 114 -1.84 -19.53 -0.79
N GLU A 115 -2.37 -19.43 0.43
CA GLU A 115 -3.18 -18.28 0.89
C GLU A 115 -2.29 -17.12 1.37
N PRO A 116 -2.72 -15.85 1.26
CA PRO A 116 -1.99 -14.73 1.84
C PRO A 116 -1.74 -14.93 3.35
N LEU A 117 -0.48 -14.78 3.77
CA LEU A 117 -0.09 -15.00 5.15
C LEU A 117 -0.50 -13.82 6.04
N ILE A 118 -1.34 -14.10 7.05
CA ILE A 118 -1.74 -13.16 8.09
C ILE A 118 -0.95 -13.49 9.36
N LEU A 119 -0.19 -12.53 9.90
CA LEU A 119 0.60 -12.70 11.12
C LEU A 119 -0.21 -12.42 12.38
N ALA A 120 -1.13 -11.46 12.32
CA ALA A 120 -2.00 -11.10 13.42
C ALA A 120 -3.28 -10.47 12.90
N GLN A 121 -4.38 -10.74 13.61
CA GLN A 121 -5.66 -10.09 13.39
C GLN A 121 -6.40 -10.02 14.72
N SER A 122 -6.80 -8.82 15.13
CA SER A 122 -7.51 -8.64 16.41
C SER A 122 -8.21 -7.29 16.49
N ASP A 123 -8.91 -7.10 17.61
CA ASP A 123 -9.53 -5.85 18.01
C ASP A 123 -8.83 -5.31 19.26
N VAL A 124 -8.55 -4.01 19.28
CA VAL A 124 -7.93 -3.33 20.42
C VAL A 124 -8.64 -2.01 20.72
N ASP A 125 -8.87 -1.71 21.99
CA ASP A 125 -9.38 -0.40 22.39
C ASP A 125 -8.29 0.66 22.14
N ILE A 126 -8.66 1.74 21.47
CA ILE A 126 -7.72 2.82 21.12
C ILE A 126 -7.14 3.47 22.37
N SER A 127 -7.91 3.55 23.46
CA SER A 127 -7.46 4.11 24.73
C SER A 127 -6.37 3.24 25.35
N ALA A 128 -6.46 1.92 25.20
CA ALA A 128 -5.44 1.00 25.69
C ALA A 128 -4.08 1.18 24.96
N LEU A 129 -4.07 1.68 23.72
CA LEU A 129 -2.86 1.99 22.97
C LEU A 129 -2.08 3.21 23.50
N ALA A 130 -2.68 4.02 24.38
CA ALA A 130 -2.00 5.14 25.03
C ALA A 130 -1.05 4.63 26.12
N ASP A 131 -1.49 3.64 26.90
CA ASP A 131 -0.72 3.04 27.99
C ASP A 131 0.20 1.91 27.48
N ALA A 132 -0.27 1.14 26.50
CA ALA A 132 0.46 0.01 25.93
C ALA A 132 0.38 0.05 24.38
N PRO A 133 1.29 0.80 23.72
CA PRO A 133 1.38 0.84 22.26
C PRO A 133 1.53 -0.57 21.67
N LEU A 134 0.88 -0.81 20.54
CA LEU A 134 0.91 -2.11 19.88
C LEU A 134 2.26 -2.31 19.17
N SER A 135 3.01 -3.30 19.63
CA SER A 135 4.23 -3.76 18.94
C SER A 135 3.85 -4.56 17.70
N LEU A 136 4.49 -4.29 16.57
CA LEU A 136 4.23 -5.03 15.34
C LEU A 136 5.01 -6.36 15.36
N PRO A 137 4.45 -7.44 14.80
CA PRO A 137 5.14 -8.72 14.76
C PRO A 137 6.39 -8.61 13.88
N GLN A 138 7.38 -9.48 14.14
CA GLN A 138 8.50 -9.63 13.22
C GLN A 138 7.99 -10.26 11.91
N PRO A 139 8.35 -9.72 10.73
CA PRO A 139 7.92 -10.30 9.46
C PRO A 139 8.55 -11.67 9.22
N GLU A 140 7.79 -12.56 8.58
CA GLU A 140 8.28 -13.88 8.17
C GLU A 140 8.97 -13.78 6.81
N ALA A 141 10.24 -14.17 6.73
CA ALA A 141 10.98 -14.09 5.48
C ALA A 141 10.36 -15.00 4.40
N PRO A 142 10.22 -14.54 3.15
CA PRO A 142 9.71 -15.38 2.07
C PRO A 142 10.55 -16.65 1.87
N THR A 143 9.90 -17.80 1.69
CA THR A 143 10.58 -19.08 1.47
C THR A 143 11.42 -19.10 0.19
N TYR A 144 11.00 -18.35 -0.82
CA TYR A 144 11.65 -18.31 -2.13
C TYR A 144 12.15 -16.91 -2.43
N GLY A 145 13.36 -16.81 -2.98
CA GLY A 145 13.99 -15.56 -3.37
C GLY A 145 14.68 -14.82 -2.22
N ALA A 146 15.44 -13.78 -2.57
CA ALA A 146 16.14 -12.93 -1.62
C ALA A 146 15.42 -11.57 -1.55
N TYR A 147 14.68 -11.35 -0.48
CA TYR A 147 13.90 -10.15 -0.25
C TYR A 147 14.36 -9.42 1.01
N GLN A 148 14.35 -8.10 0.95
CA GLN A 148 14.57 -7.21 2.07
C GLN A 148 13.24 -6.66 2.53
N PHE A 149 12.99 -6.74 3.84
CA PHE A 149 11.90 -6.06 4.48
C PHE A 149 12.19 -4.56 4.52
N LEU A 150 11.29 -3.76 3.96
CA LEU A 150 11.40 -2.30 3.92
C LEU A 150 10.68 -1.63 5.10
N GLY A 151 9.74 -2.30 5.75
CA GLY A 151 8.95 -1.78 6.85
C GLY A 151 7.47 -2.15 6.75
N TRP A 152 6.72 -1.79 7.79
CA TRP A 152 5.26 -1.93 7.80
C TRP A 152 4.61 -0.72 7.13
N VAL A 153 3.63 -0.97 6.26
CA VAL A 153 2.80 0.07 5.66
C VAL A 153 1.35 -0.13 6.08
N ALA A 154 0.68 0.97 6.38
CA ALA A 154 -0.71 1.00 6.78
C ALA A 154 -1.57 1.53 5.65
N ARG A 155 -2.68 0.81 5.40
CA ARG A 155 -3.81 1.27 4.61
C ARG A 155 -4.97 1.56 5.54
N TYR A 156 -5.46 2.79 5.47
CA TYR A 156 -6.63 3.21 6.23
C TYR A 156 -7.37 4.31 5.49
N ASP A 157 -8.66 4.44 5.80
CA ASP A 157 -9.49 5.51 5.26
C ASP A 157 -9.35 6.77 6.11
N THR A 158 -9.35 7.91 5.45
CA THR A 158 -9.41 9.24 6.06
C THR A 158 -10.66 9.98 5.56
N SER A 159 -10.93 11.17 6.09
CA SER A 159 -12.00 12.02 5.54
C SER A 159 -11.75 12.42 4.07
N ALA A 160 -10.49 12.44 3.63
CA ALA A 160 -10.08 12.79 2.27
C ALA A 160 -10.03 11.58 1.31
N GLY A 161 -10.21 10.35 1.82
CA GLY A 161 -10.07 9.12 1.05
C GLY A 161 -9.09 8.14 1.67
N GLN A 162 -8.81 7.06 0.95
CA GLN A 162 -7.87 6.02 1.38
C GLN A 162 -6.43 6.52 1.29
N ARG A 163 -5.59 6.12 2.25
CA ARG A 163 -4.19 6.49 2.29
C ARG A 163 -3.29 5.30 2.59
N TRP A 164 -2.13 5.28 1.96
CA TRP A 164 -0.99 4.45 2.35
C TRP A 164 0.03 5.29 3.10
N THR A 165 0.59 4.76 4.19
CA THR A 165 1.69 5.41 4.90
C THR A 165 2.61 4.38 5.52
N ARG A 166 3.88 4.74 5.68
CA ARG A 166 4.81 3.95 6.47
C ARG A 166 4.46 4.07 7.94
N VAL A 167 4.48 2.96 8.65
CA VAL A 167 4.19 2.93 10.08
C VAL A 167 5.49 3.00 10.86
N GLU A 168 5.54 3.97 11.77
CA GLU A 168 6.57 4.02 12.80
C GLU A 168 6.16 3.11 13.95
N GLU A 169 7.10 2.30 14.42
CA GLU A 169 6.88 1.38 15.54
C GLU A 169 7.23 2.06 16.87
N PRO A 170 6.45 1.85 17.93
CA PRO A 170 5.22 1.05 17.99
C PRO A 170 3.96 1.80 17.50
N LEU A 171 2.90 1.07 17.16
CA LEU A 171 1.62 1.66 16.76
C LEU A 171 0.90 2.29 17.97
N THR A 172 0.60 3.59 17.89
CA THR A 172 0.08 4.39 19.01
C THR A 172 -1.40 4.72 18.88
N ALA A 173 -2.02 5.14 20.00
CA ALA A 173 -3.37 5.71 20.00
C ALA A 173 -3.50 6.92 19.05
N ALA A 174 -2.47 7.78 19.00
CA ALA A 174 -2.44 8.92 18.09
C ALA A 174 -2.47 8.50 16.61
N PHE A 175 -1.81 7.40 16.24
CA PHE A 175 -1.93 6.84 14.90
C PHE A 175 -3.38 6.41 14.61
N ALA A 176 -3.96 5.61 15.51
CA ALA A 176 -5.32 5.09 15.36
C ALA A 176 -6.39 6.20 15.32
N ALA A 177 -6.17 7.30 16.04
CA ALA A 177 -7.04 8.47 16.05
C ALA A 177 -7.15 9.17 14.68
N ARG A 178 -6.20 8.96 13.75
CA ARG A 178 -6.24 9.51 12.38
C ARG A 178 -7.15 8.73 11.43
N ILE A 179 -7.51 7.50 11.78
CA ILE A 179 -8.29 6.60 10.92
C ILE A 179 -9.76 6.98 10.95
N LYS A 180 -10.43 7.11 9.82
CA LYS A 180 -11.87 7.40 9.81
C LYS A 180 -12.65 6.24 10.46
N PRO A 181 -13.52 6.49 11.45
CA PRO A 181 -14.38 5.45 11.99
C PRO A 181 -15.43 5.01 10.95
N GLY A 182 -15.76 3.72 10.95
CA GLY A 182 -16.87 3.14 10.21
C GLY A 182 -18.22 3.61 10.75
N GLU A 183 -19.30 3.18 10.10
CA GLU A 183 -20.68 3.51 10.51
C GLU A 183 -21.03 2.92 11.89
N ASP A 184 -20.36 1.84 12.29
CA ASP A 184 -20.45 1.17 13.59
C ASP A 184 -19.54 1.80 14.67
N GLY A 185 -18.77 2.83 14.30
CA GLY A 185 -17.78 3.46 15.18
C GLY A 185 -16.45 2.72 15.27
N VAL A 186 -16.32 1.55 14.62
CA VAL A 186 -15.08 0.76 14.60
C VAL A 186 -14.14 1.33 13.54
N ARG A 187 -12.85 1.42 13.87
CA ARG A 187 -11.81 1.85 12.93
C ARG A 187 -11.13 0.62 12.36
N THR A 188 -10.90 0.61 11.05
CA THR A 188 -10.25 -0.52 10.36
C THR A 188 -8.87 -0.13 9.88
N LEU A 189 -7.87 -0.92 10.26
CA LEU A 189 -6.48 -0.76 9.85
C LEU A 189 -5.98 -2.04 9.17
N VAL A 190 -5.44 -1.90 7.96
CA VAL A 190 -4.73 -2.99 7.30
C VAL A 190 -3.25 -2.66 7.26
N LEU A 191 -2.45 -3.49 7.92
CA LEU A 191 -1.00 -3.43 7.90
C LEU A 191 -0.46 -4.46 6.92
N ARG A 192 0.57 -4.07 6.17
CA ARG A 192 1.20 -4.89 5.15
C ARG A 192 2.70 -4.78 5.24
N ALA A 193 3.39 -5.91 5.06
CA ALA A 193 4.85 -5.93 5.01
C ALA A 193 5.33 -5.48 3.63
N ALA A 194 6.03 -4.35 3.56
CA ALA A 194 6.66 -3.95 2.32
C ALA A 194 7.95 -4.73 2.10
N TRP A 195 8.07 -5.39 0.95
CA TRP A 195 9.23 -6.18 0.55
C TRP A 195 9.83 -5.65 -0.74
N ARG A 196 11.14 -5.81 -0.89
CA ARG A 196 11.85 -5.54 -2.14
C ARG A 196 12.88 -6.62 -2.41
N ARG A 197 12.98 -7.08 -3.65
CA ARG A 197 14.01 -8.03 -4.05
C ARG A 197 15.41 -7.40 -3.95
N THR A 198 16.39 -8.19 -3.51
CA THR A 198 17.78 -7.73 -3.32
C THR A 198 18.78 -8.35 -4.29
N LYS A 199 18.45 -9.50 -4.88
CA LYS A 199 19.28 -10.15 -5.88
C LYS A 199 18.69 -9.92 -7.26
N GLU A 200 19.57 -9.62 -8.21
CA GLU A 200 19.21 -9.40 -9.60
C GLU A 200 18.44 -10.60 -10.15
N SER A 201 17.25 -10.31 -10.69
CA SER A 201 16.39 -11.27 -11.34
C SER A 201 16.69 -11.33 -12.84
N ARG A 202 16.43 -12.47 -13.48
CA ARG A 202 16.38 -12.55 -14.95
C ARG A 202 15.26 -11.69 -15.55
N TYR A 203 14.21 -11.44 -14.77
CA TYR A 203 13.07 -10.62 -15.12
C TYR A 203 12.81 -9.64 -13.96
N PRO A 204 13.59 -8.56 -13.84
CA PRO A 204 13.44 -7.61 -12.74
C PRO A 204 12.22 -6.72 -12.98
N TRP A 205 11.52 -6.37 -11.90
CA TRP A 205 10.55 -5.27 -11.95
C TRP A 205 11.31 -3.97 -11.80
N THR A 206 11.76 -3.44 -12.93
CA THR A 206 12.66 -2.28 -12.93
C THR A 206 11.88 -1.03 -12.52
N LEU A 207 12.11 -0.54 -11.29
CA LEU A 207 11.57 0.72 -10.79
C LEU A 207 12.67 1.77 -10.76
N ARG A 208 12.42 2.90 -11.42
CA ARG A 208 13.26 4.09 -11.46
C ARG A 208 12.61 5.21 -10.69
N LEU A 209 13.27 5.66 -9.64
CA LEU A 209 12.87 6.78 -8.79
C LEU A 209 13.76 7.97 -9.12
N ASP A 210 13.22 8.95 -9.82
CA ASP A 210 13.90 10.17 -10.25
C ASP A 210 13.58 11.32 -9.29
N ASP A 211 14.55 11.76 -8.50
CA ASP A 211 14.38 12.87 -7.57
C ASP A 211 14.61 14.26 -8.19
N GLY A 212 14.93 14.30 -9.49
CA GLY A 212 15.28 15.49 -10.26
C GLY A 212 16.79 15.80 -10.27
N ALA A 213 17.59 15.14 -9.43
CA ALA A 213 19.05 15.23 -9.41
C ALA A 213 19.70 13.91 -9.83
N ALA A 214 19.14 12.78 -9.41
CA ALA A 214 19.59 11.44 -9.71
C ALA A 214 18.42 10.48 -9.90
N VAL A 215 18.68 9.38 -10.61
CA VAL A 215 17.74 8.29 -10.78
C VAL A 215 18.25 7.08 -10.01
N THR A 216 17.47 6.61 -9.05
CA THR A 216 17.72 5.35 -8.34
C THR A 216 16.96 4.23 -9.02
N GLU A 217 17.67 3.21 -9.49
CA GLU A 217 17.08 2.01 -10.08
C GLU A 217 17.09 0.85 -9.08
N CYS A 218 15.98 0.11 -8.97
CA CYS A 218 15.86 -1.04 -8.10
C CYS A 218 14.95 -2.12 -8.70
N ASP A 219 15.18 -3.38 -8.30
CA ASP A 219 14.26 -4.47 -8.58
C ASP A 219 13.13 -4.46 -7.53
N ALA A 220 11.98 -3.96 -7.93
CA ALA A 220 10.79 -3.82 -7.10
C ALA A 220 9.95 -5.11 -7.04
N ALA A 221 10.45 -6.24 -7.53
CA ALA A 221 9.73 -7.50 -7.45
C ALA A 221 9.42 -7.84 -5.99
N VAL A 222 8.21 -8.36 -5.75
CA VAL A 222 7.70 -8.70 -4.42
C VAL A 222 7.40 -10.21 -4.30
N PRO A 223 7.26 -10.76 -3.08
CA PRO A 223 7.11 -12.20 -2.87
C PRO A 223 5.84 -12.80 -3.48
N MET A 224 4.74 -12.05 -3.51
CA MET A 224 3.45 -12.51 -4.04
C MET A 224 3.34 -12.50 -5.57
N ALA A 225 4.44 -12.20 -6.28
CA ALA A 225 4.48 -12.13 -7.74
C ALA A 225 3.30 -11.31 -8.31
N SER A 226 2.52 -11.85 -9.25
CA SER A 226 1.40 -11.15 -9.89
C SER A 226 0.33 -10.62 -8.93
N GLY A 227 0.19 -11.20 -7.73
CA GLY A 227 -0.75 -10.79 -6.70
C GLY A 227 -0.20 -9.74 -5.72
N GLY A 228 1.08 -9.36 -5.84
CA GLY A 228 1.72 -8.43 -4.93
C GLY A 228 1.62 -6.97 -5.35
N SER A 229 1.94 -6.07 -4.41
CA SER A 229 1.99 -4.63 -4.63
C SER A 229 3.31 -4.05 -4.11
N VAL A 230 3.80 -3.03 -4.80
CA VAL A 230 4.92 -2.19 -4.40
C VAL A 230 4.36 -0.97 -3.69
N TYR A 231 4.80 -0.72 -2.45
CA TYR A 231 4.35 0.42 -1.64
C TYR A 231 5.41 1.52 -1.65
N LEU A 232 5.13 2.64 -2.31
CA LEU A 232 6.14 3.67 -2.55
C LEU A 232 6.53 4.42 -1.27
N CYS A 233 5.63 4.54 -0.29
CA CYS A 233 5.94 5.09 1.03
C CYS A 233 6.94 4.23 1.84
N ALA A 234 7.21 2.99 1.45
CA ALA A 234 8.24 2.16 2.08
C ALA A 234 9.65 2.39 1.52
N TYR A 235 9.76 3.06 0.36
CA TYR A 235 11.05 3.39 -0.24
C TYR A 235 11.65 4.63 0.43
N PRO A 236 12.99 4.78 0.43
CA PRO A 236 13.64 5.96 1.00
C PRO A 236 13.10 7.26 0.36
N GLU A 237 12.71 8.22 1.20
CA GLU A 237 12.29 9.54 0.75
C GLU A 237 13.50 10.37 0.31
N PRO A 238 13.48 10.96 -0.90
CA PRO A 238 14.56 11.82 -1.35
C PRO A 238 14.57 13.14 -0.56
N VAL A 239 15.75 13.73 -0.41
CA VAL A 239 15.93 14.99 0.33
C VAL A 239 16.45 16.08 -0.59
N ARG A 240 15.81 17.25 -0.57
CA ARG A 240 16.20 18.41 -1.36
C ARG A 240 16.13 19.67 -0.50
N ALA A 241 17.24 20.42 -0.40
CA ALA A 241 17.30 21.61 0.44
C ALA A 241 16.23 22.65 0.06
N GLY A 242 15.45 23.12 1.06
CA GLY A 242 14.37 24.09 0.88
C GLY A 242 13.07 23.52 0.27
N TYR A 243 12.98 22.19 0.15
CA TYR A 243 11.81 21.51 -0.37
C TYR A 243 11.47 20.28 0.49
N ARG A 244 10.18 20.08 0.71
CA ARG A 244 9.63 18.87 1.31
C ARG A 244 9.16 17.92 0.22
N PHE A 245 9.59 16.67 0.29
CA PHE A 245 9.08 15.60 -0.56
C PHE A 245 7.58 15.36 -0.24
N THR A 246 6.74 15.26 -1.28
CA THR A 246 5.29 15.06 -1.09
C THR A 246 4.74 13.78 -1.71
N GLY A 247 5.48 13.12 -2.59
CA GLY A 247 5.01 11.90 -3.26
C GLY A 247 5.71 11.65 -4.59
N TRP A 248 5.28 10.60 -5.28
CA TRP A 248 5.81 10.20 -6.58
C TRP A 248 4.77 10.42 -7.67
N LEU A 249 5.20 10.94 -8.81
CA LEU A 249 4.34 11.16 -9.98
C LEU A 249 4.71 10.18 -11.10
N ASN A 250 3.71 9.67 -11.80
CA ASN A 250 3.93 8.98 -13.07
C ASN A 250 4.19 9.96 -14.22
N ALA A 251 4.45 9.43 -15.42
CA ALA A 251 4.71 10.23 -16.63
C ALA A 251 3.56 11.19 -17.02
N SER A 252 2.33 10.93 -16.56
CA SER A 252 1.17 11.81 -16.77
C SER A 252 1.02 12.89 -15.70
N GLY A 253 1.93 12.94 -14.71
CA GLY A 253 1.86 13.87 -13.59
C GLY A 253 0.83 13.49 -12.53
N VAL A 254 0.39 12.23 -12.49
CA VAL A 254 -0.56 11.73 -11.48
C VAL A 254 0.21 11.09 -10.33
N GLU A 255 -0.21 11.38 -9.10
CA GLU A 255 0.36 10.79 -7.89
C GLU A 255 0.15 9.28 -7.84
N VAL A 256 1.18 8.57 -7.42
CA VAL A 256 1.20 7.12 -7.29
C VAL A 256 1.64 6.77 -5.87
N ASP A 257 0.78 6.04 -5.16
CA ASP A 257 1.09 5.48 -3.84
C ASP A 257 1.55 4.02 -3.93
N THR A 258 0.98 3.28 -4.88
CA THR A 258 1.21 1.85 -5.06
C THR A 258 1.33 1.48 -6.53
N LEU A 259 2.14 0.46 -6.81
CA LEU A 259 2.22 -0.18 -8.13
C LEU A 259 1.85 -1.66 -7.97
N SER A 260 1.02 -2.16 -8.87
CA SER A 260 0.76 -3.60 -9.01
C SER A 260 1.88 -4.26 -9.82
N ALA A 261 1.98 -5.58 -9.72
CA ALA A 261 2.85 -6.37 -10.59
C ALA A 261 2.68 -6.03 -12.08
N ALA A 262 1.43 -5.84 -12.51
CA ALA A 262 1.08 -5.63 -13.91
C ALA A 262 1.59 -4.30 -14.48
N ASP A 263 1.94 -3.33 -13.64
CA ASP A 263 2.45 -2.03 -14.10
C ASP A 263 3.89 -2.14 -14.65
N PHE A 264 4.60 -3.22 -14.32
CA PHE A 264 5.94 -3.52 -14.81
C PHE A 264 5.97 -4.34 -16.10
N PHE A 265 4.82 -4.47 -16.79
CA PHE A 265 4.71 -5.29 -17.99
C PHE A 265 3.84 -4.59 -19.04
N ALA A 266 4.10 -4.90 -20.31
CA ALA A 266 3.30 -4.39 -21.40
C ALA A 266 1.87 -4.93 -21.34
N ARG A 267 0.95 -4.22 -22.02
CA ARG A 267 -0.40 -4.72 -22.29
C ARG A 267 -0.42 -5.33 -23.69
N SER A 268 -1.01 -6.52 -23.81
CA SER A 268 -1.31 -7.13 -25.10
C SER A 268 -2.44 -6.39 -25.81
N ALA A 269 -2.66 -6.72 -27.09
CA ALA A 269 -3.66 -6.05 -27.92
C ALA A 269 -5.11 -6.21 -27.42
N ASP A 270 -5.38 -7.24 -26.62
CA ASP A 270 -6.66 -7.52 -25.96
C ASP A 270 -6.76 -6.89 -24.55
N GLY A 271 -5.75 -6.12 -24.12
CA GLY A 271 -5.72 -5.41 -22.85
C GLY A 271 -5.26 -6.26 -21.65
N GLN A 272 -4.90 -7.54 -21.84
CA GLN A 272 -4.31 -8.35 -20.79
C GLN A 272 -2.87 -7.92 -20.49
N THR A 273 -2.35 -8.30 -19.33
CA THR A 273 -0.94 -8.09 -19.02
C THR A 273 -0.11 -9.13 -19.77
N ASP A 274 0.86 -8.68 -20.57
CA ASP A 274 1.85 -9.54 -21.20
C ASP A 274 3.04 -9.75 -20.25
N TRP A 275 2.96 -10.82 -19.46
CA TRP A 275 3.99 -11.18 -18.47
C TRP A 275 5.35 -11.55 -19.06
N HIS A 276 5.47 -11.65 -20.39
CA HIS A 276 6.73 -11.91 -21.09
C HIS A 276 7.41 -10.63 -21.59
N ALA A 277 6.74 -9.48 -21.50
CA ALA A 277 7.23 -8.20 -21.97
C ALA A 277 7.43 -7.21 -20.79
N PRO A 278 8.51 -7.34 -20.01
CA PRO A 278 8.78 -6.44 -18.90
C PRO A 278 9.04 -5.00 -19.40
N LEU A 279 8.49 -4.03 -18.67
CA LEU A 279 8.66 -2.60 -18.90
C LEU A 279 9.15 -1.91 -17.62
N PRO A 280 10.17 -1.03 -17.71
CA PRO A 280 10.58 -0.24 -16.56
C PRO A 280 9.51 0.80 -16.23
N VAL A 281 9.25 0.99 -14.94
CA VAL A 281 8.41 2.08 -14.43
C VAL A 281 9.33 3.20 -13.96
N THR A 282 9.09 4.42 -14.43
CA THR A 282 9.81 5.62 -13.96
C THR A 282 8.84 6.57 -13.28
N LEU A 283 9.18 6.96 -12.06
CA LEU A 283 8.44 7.93 -11.26
C LEU A 283 9.33 9.13 -10.95
N THR A 284 8.72 10.31 -10.91
CA THR A 284 9.42 11.57 -10.63
C THR A 284 8.94 12.12 -9.28
N ALA A 285 9.87 12.58 -8.45
CA ALA A 285 9.57 13.15 -7.15
C ALA A 285 8.76 14.45 -7.26
N GLN A 286 7.72 14.55 -6.44
CA GLN A 286 6.96 15.76 -6.22
C GLN A 286 7.48 16.51 -4.99
N TRP A 287 7.55 17.83 -5.09
CA TRP A 287 8.13 18.71 -4.09
C TRP A 287 7.18 19.86 -3.74
N ALA A 288 7.10 20.18 -2.45
CA ALA A 288 6.51 21.42 -1.95
C ALA A 288 7.61 22.31 -1.37
N GLN A 289 7.57 23.61 -1.66
CA GLN A 289 8.53 24.56 -1.08
C GLN A 289 8.26 24.73 0.42
N GLU A 290 9.33 24.73 1.21
CA GLU A 290 9.29 25.04 2.66
C GLU A 290 9.37 26.55 2.94
#